data_AF-A0A7V8BGG8-F1
#
_entry.id   AF-A0A7V8BGG8-F1
#
_cell.length_a   1.000
_cell.length_b   1.000
_cell.length_c   1.000
_cell.angle_alpha   90.00
_cell.angle_beta   90.00
_cell.angle_gamma   90.00
#
_symmetry.space_group_name_H-M   'P 1'
#
loop_
_entity.id
_entity.type
_entity.pdbx_description
1 polymer ?
#
loop_
_entity_poly.entity_id
_entity_poly.type
_entity_poly.pdbx_seq_one_letter_code
_entity_poly.pdbx_strand_id
1 'polypeptide(L)'
;MFAILGSGLIFTAVAGLSAAISLENIPQYPGSTRLCDEHVTGKKMHIQWKSFASGDSVTAVTDYYEKKLGASSTGEEHASRKIVTPGNSLLTITIYPKESAGKFPACAQKPEPSARTVILISQAIQS
;
A
#
# COMPACT_ATOMS: atom_id res chain seq x y z
N MET A 1 47.88 18.25 36.82
CA MET A 1 47.40 16.90 36.43
C MET A 1 45.91 17.00 36.14
N PHE A 2 45.53 17.14 34.87
CA PHE A 2 44.16 17.00 34.39
C PHE A 2 44.23 16.34 33.01
N ALA A 3 43.76 15.10 32.93
CA ALA A 3 43.63 14.36 31.68
C ALA A 3 42.15 14.41 31.27
N ILE A 4 41.86 15.00 30.11
CA ILE A 4 40.54 14.92 29.48
C ILE A 4 40.65 13.85 28.39
N LEU A 5 40.16 12.65 28.68
CA LEU A 5 39.91 11.61 27.68
C LEU A 5 38.53 11.88 27.07
N GLY A 6 38.52 12.58 25.94
CA GLY A 6 37.32 12.79 25.13
C GLY A 6 37.04 11.55 24.27
N SER A 7 36.16 10.67 24.76
CA SER A 7 35.60 9.56 23.98
C SER A 7 34.67 10.11 22.90
N GLY A 8 35.19 10.23 21.66
CA GLY A 8 34.40 10.55 20.49
C GLY A 8 33.55 9.36 20.05
N LEU A 9 32.23 9.50 20.16
CA LEU A 9 31.22 8.57 19.68
C LEU A 9 31.34 8.39 18.15
N ILE A 10 31.59 7.15 17.72
CA ILE A 10 31.53 6.75 16.32
C ILE A 10 30.05 6.62 15.95
N PHE A 11 29.53 7.59 15.18
CA PHE A 11 28.25 7.45 14.50
C PHE A 11 28.38 6.39 13.40
N THR A 12 27.96 5.16 13.68
CA THR A 12 27.84 4.13 12.66
C THR A 12 26.57 4.43 11.85
N ALA A 13 26.74 4.99 10.65
CA ALA A 13 25.64 5.11 9.70
C ALA A 13 25.24 3.69 9.26
N VAL A 14 24.14 3.18 9.81
CA VAL A 14 23.56 1.91 9.36
C VAL A 14 22.91 2.18 8.02
N ALA A 15 23.55 1.75 6.94
CA ALA A 15 22.96 1.74 5.61
C ALA A 15 21.76 0.78 5.62
N GLY A 16 20.55 1.33 5.75
CA GLY A 16 19.32 0.56 5.63
C GLY A 16 19.21 0.04 4.21
N LEU A 17 19.44 -1.26 4.02
CA LEU A 17 19.02 -1.96 2.81
C LEU A 17 17.50 -1.81 2.71
N SER A 18 17.03 -0.99 1.77
CA SER A 18 15.63 -1.06 1.34
C SER A 18 15.43 -2.40 0.64
N ALA A 19 14.94 -3.39 1.39
CA ALA A 19 14.35 -4.57 0.77
C ALA A 19 13.19 -4.10 -0.13
N ALA A 20 13.17 -4.54 -1.38
CA ALA A 20 12.07 -4.23 -2.28
C ALA A 20 10.75 -4.68 -1.62
N ILE A 21 9.85 -3.73 -1.38
CA ILE A 21 8.56 -4.03 -0.75
C ILE A 21 7.77 -4.89 -1.74
N SER A 22 7.36 -6.07 -1.31
CA SER A 22 6.49 -6.97 -2.06
C SER A 22 5.05 -6.86 -1.58
N LEU A 23 4.09 -7.30 -2.41
CA LEU A 23 2.67 -7.27 -2.08
C LEU A 23 2.34 -7.94 -0.74
N GLU A 24 3.03 -9.03 -0.40
CA GLU A 24 2.87 -9.76 0.87
C GLU A 24 3.34 -8.97 2.10
N ASN A 25 4.22 -7.98 1.91
CA ASN A 25 4.78 -7.17 2.99
C ASN A 25 4.00 -5.87 3.21
N ILE A 26 2.96 -5.59 2.40
CA ILE A 26 2.09 -4.43 2.64
C ILE A 26 1.14 -4.76 3.79
N PRO A 27 1.15 -3.97 4.88
CA PRO A 27 0.25 -4.22 6.00
C PRO A 27 -1.21 -4.03 5.58
N GLN A 28 -2.06 -4.95 6.01
CA GLN A 28 -3.51 -4.80 5.89
C GLN A 28 -3.96 -3.61 6.76
N TYR A 29 -4.87 -2.79 6.22
CA TYR A 29 -5.46 -1.69 6.96
C TYR A 29 -6.24 -2.20 8.19
N PRO A 30 -6.02 -1.67 9.40
CA PRO A 30 -6.71 -2.12 10.60
C PRO A 30 -8.24 -2.06 10.48
N GLY A 31 -8.93 -3.11 10.90
CA GLY A 31 -10.39 -3.17 10.81
C GLY A 31 -10.95 -3.35 9.38
N SER A 32 -10.09 -3.49 8.37
CA SER A 32 -10.55 -3.84 7.03
C SER A 32 -10.88 -5.33 6.90
N THR A 33 -11.84 -5.64 6.04
CA THR A 33 -12.23 -7.01 5.68
C THR A 33 -11.71 -7.34 4.29
N ARG A 34 -11.01 -8.47 4.14
CA ARG A 34 -10.53 -8.94 2.83
C ARG A 34 -11.72 -9.34 1.94
N LEU A 35 -11.73 -8.86 0.71
CA LEU A 35 -12.74 -9.18 -0.31
C LEU A 35 -12.25 -10.25 -1.29
N CYS A 36 -11.02 -10.12 -1.79
CA CYS A 36 -10.41 -11.12 -2.67
C CYS A 36 -8.88 -11.01 -2.69
N ASP A 37 -8.25 -12.06 -3.24
CA ASP A 37 -6.83 -12.19 -3.51
C ASP A 37 -6.73 -12.96 -4.84
N GLU A 38 -6.35 -12.25 -5.90
CA GLU A 38 -6.47 -12.73 -7.27
C GLU A 38 -5.13 -12.60 -8.01
N HIS A 39 -4.92 -13.51 -8.95
CA HIS A 39 -3.76 -13.52 -9.82
C HIS A 39 -4.21 -13.73 -11.26
N VAL A 40 -3.96 -12.73 -12.11
CA VAL A 40 -4.25 -12.80 -13.54
C VAL A 40 -2.96 -12.91 -14.32
N THR A 41 -2.92 -13.89 -15.21
CA THR A 41 -1.75 -14.19 -16.04
C THR A 41 -1.99 -13.72 -17.48
N GLY A 42 -0.96 -13.13 -18.08
CA GLY A 42 -0.90 -12.74 -19.49
C GLY A 42 0.40 -13.24 -20.11
N LYS A 43 0.55 -13.09 -21.43
CA LYS A 43 1.68 -13.71 -22.19
C LYS A 43 3.09 -13.31 -21.72
N LYS A 44 3.27 -12.13 -21.13
CA LYS A 44 4.57 -11.59 -20.66
C LYS A 44 4.47 -10.83 -19.34
N MET A 45 3.28 -10.76 -18.77
CA MET A 45 2.93 -9.89 -17.67
C MET A 45 1.83 -10.55 -16.85
N HIS A 46 2.00 -10.55 -15.55
CA HIS A 46 1.01 -11.04 -14.60
C HIS A 46 0.65 -9.89 -13.66
N ILE A 47 -0.54 -9.93 -13.07
CA ILE A 47 -0.95 -8.99 -12.04
C ILE A 47 -1.47 -9.80 -10.87
N GLN A 48 -0.87 -9.60 -9.70
CA GLN A 48 -1.43 -10.07 -8.44
C GLN A 48 -2.09 -8.89 -7.74
N TRP A 49 -3.28 -9.08 -7.17
CA TRP A 49 -3.90 -8.04 -6.35
C TRP A 49 -4.70 -8.59 -5.18
N LYS A 50 -4.74 -7.81 -4.11
CA LYS A 50 -5.59 -8.02 -2.94
C LYS A 50 -6.53 -6.85 -2.80
N SER A 51 -7.79 -7.12 -2.43
CA SER A 51 -8.76 -6.07 -2.16
C SER A 51 -9.38 -6.21 -0.78
N PHE A 52 -9.64 -5.08 -0.14
CA PHE A 52 -10.19 -4.99 1.20
C PHE A 52 -11.27 -3.90 1.26
N ALA A 53 -12.28 -4.10 2.10
CA ALA A 53 -13.27 -3.09 2.44
C ALA A 53 -13.00 -2.51 3.84
N SER A 54 -13.21 -1.21 4.00
CA SER A 54 -13.13 -0.53 5.29
C SER A 54 -14.37 0.34 5.52
N GLY A 55 -14.78 0.43 6.80
CA GLY A 55 -15.78 1.39 7.25
C GLY A 55 -15.25 2.82 7.38
N ASP A 56 -13.94 3.03 7.25
CA ASP A 56 -13.32 4.36 7.35
C ASP A 56 -13.37 5.12 6.02
N SER A 57 -13.13 6.45 6.08
CA SER A 57 -13.11 7.31 4.90
C SER A 57 -11.85 7.09 4.04
N VAL A 58 -11.94 7.45 2.76
CA VAL A 58 -10.80 7.41 1.82
C VAL A 58 -9.61 8.18 2.38
N THR A 59 -9.84 9.35 2.98
CA THR A 59 -8.80 10.17 3.61
C THR A 59 -8.10 9.43 4.75
N ALA A 60 -8.84 8.87 5.71
CA ALA A 60 -8.24 8.17 6.86
C ALA A 60 -7.39 6.96 6.41
N VAL A 61 -7.88 6.22 5.42
CA VAL A 61 -7.17 5.07 4.84
C VAL A 61 -5.93 5.53 4.07
N THR A 62 -6.01 6.64 3.35
CA THR A 62 -4.89 7.24 2.61
C THR A 62 -3.81 7.69 3.57
N ASP A 63 -4.15 8.49 4.58
CA ASP A 63 -3.22 9.01 5.59
C ASP A 63 -2.47 7.88 6.31
N TYR A 64 -3.17 6.77 6.59
CA TYR A 64 -2.55 5.58 7.15
C TYR A 64 -1.44 5.04 6.25
N TYR A 65 -1.74 4.79 4.97
CA TYR A 65 -0.77 4.19 4.05
C TYR A 65 0.36 5.15 3.70
N GLU A 66 0.09 6.45 3.57
CA GLU A 66 1.11 7.47 3.37
C GLU A 66 2.12 7.48 4.52
N LYS A 67 1.62 7.51 5.77
CA LYS A 67 2.46 7.46 6.97
C LYS A 67 3.21 6.13 7.10
N LYS A 68 2.55 5.02 6.79
CA LYS A 68 3.10 3.68 6.98
C LYS A 68 4.20 3.36 5.96
N LEU A 69 4.06 3.85 4.74
CA LEU A 69 5.00 3.60 3.65
C LEU A 69 6.01 4.73 3.46
N GLY A 70 5.80 5.91 4.06
CA GLY A 70 6.63 7.08 3.82
C GLY A 70 6.49 7.60 2.38
N ALA A 71 5.29 7.53 1.82
CA ALA A 71 4.98 7.91 0.44
C ALA A 71 3.78 8.86 0.41
N SER A 72 3.67 9.69 -0.63
CA SER A 72 2.49 10.53 -0.85
C SER A 72 1.57 9.90 -1.88
N SER A 73 0.26 10.12 -1.73
CA SER A 73 -0.73 9.74 -2.71
C SER A 73 -0.92 10.82 -3.77
N THR A 74 -1.24 10.40 -4.98
CA THR A 74 -1.74 11.26 -6.05
C THR A 74 -3.25 11.17 -6.12
N GLY A 75 -3.91 12.29 -6.42
CA GLY A 75 -5.33 12.29 -6.76
C GLY A 75 -5.54 11.67 -8.13
N GLU A 76 -6.56 10.83 -8.23
CA GLU A 76 -6.94 10.10 -9.44
C GLU A 76 -8.43 10.35 -9.72
N GLU A 77 -8.94 9.79 -10.82
CA GLU A 77 -10.36 9.86 -11.16
C GLU A 77 -11.26 9.27 -10.06
N HIS A 78 -12.55 9.64 -10.07
CA HIS A 78 -13.58 9.07 -9.18
C HIS A 78 -13.29 9.18 -7.67
N ALA A 79 -12.64 10.28 -7.27
CA ALA A 79 -12.22 10.55 -5.89
C ALA A 79 -11.31 9.44 -5.32
N SER A 80 -10.57 8.75 -6.18
CA SER A 80 -9.59 7.76 -5.76
C SER A 80 -8.24 8.41 -5.47
N ARG A 81 -7.46 7.71 -4.64
CA ARG A 81 -6.08 8.05 -4.27
C ARG A 81 -5.19 6.89 -4.64
N LYS A 82 -4.05 7.17 -5.27
CA LYS A 82 -3.06 6.16 -5.62
C LYS A 82 -1.75 6.43 -4.91
N ILE A 83 -1.17 5.40 -4.32
CA ILE A 83 0.16 5.42 -3.70
C ILE A 83 1.04 4.44 -4.46
N VAL A 84 2.18 4.93 -4.96
CA VAL A 84 3.23 4.08 -5.52
C VAL A 84 4.19 3.72 -4.38
N THR A 85 4.46 2.43 -4.20
CA THR A 85 5.25 1.97 -3.07
C THR A 85 6.74 2.34 -3.26
N PRO A 86 7.40 2.95 -2.27
CA PRO A 86 8.82 3.26 -2.36
C PRO A 86 9.66 2.00 -2.64
N GLY A 87 10.60 2.10 -3.58
CA GLY A 87 11.44 0.97 -3.97
C GLY A 87 10.74 -0.10 -4.84
N ASN A 88 9.45 0.05 -5.16
CA ASN A 88 8.75 -0.84 -6.08
C ASN A 88 7.63 -0.10 -6.85
N SER A 89 7.96 0.43 -8.03
CA SER A 89 7.01 1.16 -8.88
C SER A 89 5.90 0.29 -9.48
N LEU A 90 6.08 -1.05 -9.46
CA LEU A 90 5.07 -2.00 -9.92
C LEU A 90 4.06 -2.36 -8.84
N LEU A 91 4.31 -1.98 -7.58
CA LEU A 91 3.43 -2.20 -6.44
C LEU A 91 2.71 -0.91 -6.05
N THR A 92 1.40 -0.90 -6.21
CA THR A 92 0.56 0.28 -5.96
C THR A 92 -0.59 -0.03 -5.02
N ILE A 93 -1.00 0.98 -4.26
CA ILE A 93 -2.22 0.95 -3.46
C ILE A 93 -3.18 1.98 -4.04
N THR A 94 -4.33 1.52 -4.49
CA THR A 94 -5.43 2.38 -4.97
C THR A 94 -6.55 2.35 -3.94
N ILE A 95 -6.98 3.51 -3.48
CA ILE A 95 -7.96 3.70 -2.40
C ILE A 95 -9.11 4.50 -2.99
N TYR A 96 -10.32 3.97 -2.91
CA TYR A 96 -11.47 4.59 -3.56
C TYR A 96 -12.77 4.40 -2.79
N PRO A 97 -13.78 5.28 -2.97
CA PRO A 97 -15.10 5.11 -2.37
C PRO A 97 -15.76 3.81 -2.83
N LYS A 98 -16.52 3.13 -1.96
CA LYS A 98 -17.25 1.89 -2.30
C LYS A 98 -18.10 2.04 -3.57
N GLU A 99 -18.67 3.22 -3.77
CA GLU A 99 -19.54 3.58 -4.89
C GLU A 99 -18.80 3.52 -6.23
N SER A 100 -17.47 3.66 -6.21
CA SER A 100 -16.60 3.57 -7.38
C SER A 100 -16.17 2.13 -7.70
N ALA A 101 -16.58 1.12 -6.92
CA ALA A 101 -16.10 -0.27 -7.08
C ALA A 101 -16.41 -0.90 -8.46
N GLY A 102 -17.41 -0.41 -9.19
CA GLY A 102 -17.69 -0.85 -10.56
C GLY A 102 -16.65 -0.42 -11.61
N LYS A 103 -15.67 0.41 -11.24
CA LYS A 103 -14.60 0.92 -12.12
C LYS A 103 -13.26 0.21 -11.96
N PHE A 104 -13.17 -0.70 -11.00
CA PHE A 104 -11.96 -1.44 -10.66
C PHE A 104 -12.18 -2.94 -10.88
N PRO A 105 -11.11 -3.76 -10.93
CA PRO A 105 -11.24 -5.21 -10.95
C PRO A 105 -12.20 -5.68 -9.85
N ALA A 106 -13.24 -6.40 -10.24
CA ALA A 106 -14.30 -6.79 -9.34
C ALA A 106 -13.91 -8.06 -8.58
N CYS A 107 -14.06 -8.03 -7.26
CA CYS A 107 -14.14 -9.25 -6.46
C CYS A 107 -15.55 -9.88 -6.58
N ALA A 108 -15.63 -11.20 -6.47
CA ALA A 108 -16.90 -11.91 -6.32
C ALA A 108 -17.61 -11.47 -5.02
N GLN A 109 -16.86 -11.35 -3.92
CA GLN A 109 -17.35 -10.78 -2.68
C GLN A 109 -17.49 -9.26 -2.79
N LYS A 110 -18.69 -8.75 -2.48
CA LYS A 110 -18.96 -7.31 -2.45
C LYS A 110 -18.62 -6.71 -1.08
N PRO A 111 -18.26 -5.41 -1.02
CA PRO A 111 -18.16 -4.70 0.24
C PRO A 111 -19.49 -4.71 1.00
N GLU A 112 -19.43 -4.85 2.32
CA GLU A 112 -20.60 -4.75 3.20
C GLU A 112 -21.31 -3.39 3.07
N PRO A 113 -22.61 -3.28 3.39
CA PRO A 113 -23.34 -2.02 3.31
C PRO A 113 -22.71 -0.87 4.11
N SER A 114 -22.10 -1.18 5.26
CA SER A 114 -21.41 -0.23 6.13
C SER A 114 -20.03 0.19 5.61
N ALA A 115 -19.47 -0.50 4.61
CA ALA A 115 -18.19 -0.12 4.03
C ALA A 115 -18.32 1.24 3.31
N ARG A 116 -17.28 2.06 3.44
CA ARG A 116 -17.17 3.38 2.80
C ARG A 116 -16.03 3.42 1.79
N THR A 117 -14.98 2.63 2.03
CA THR A 117 -13.76 2.64 1.24
C THR A 117 -13.40 1.23 0.81
N VAL A 118 -12.88 1.11 -0.41
CA VAL A 118 -12.21 -0.10 -0.89
C VAL A 118 -10.74 0.22 -1.13
N ILE A 119 -9.89 -0.72 -0.71
CA ILE A 119 -8.44 -0.70 -0.86
C ILE A 119 -8.10 -1.77 -1.88
N LEU A 120 -7.32 -1.42 -2.89
CA LEU A 120 -6.79 -2.35 -3.89
C LEU A 120 -5.26 -2.25 -3.87
N ILE A 121 -4.61 -3.31 -3.43
CA ILE A 121 -3.15 -3.44 -3.46
C ILE A 121 -2.83 -4.32 -4.66
N SER A 122 -2.08 -3.79 -5.63
CA SER A 122 -1.78 -4.50 -6.87
C SER A 122 -0.30 -4.47 -7.20
N GLN A 123 0.21 -5.59 -7.69
CA GLN A 123 1.58 -5.73 -8.16
C GLN A 123 1.59 -6.27 -9.59
N ALA A 124 2.22 -5.52 -10.48
CA ALA A 124 2.60 -6.04 -11.80
C ALA A 124 3.87 -6.90 -11.67
N ILE A 125 3.86 -8.07 -12.31
CA ILE A 125 4.96 -9.03 -12.34
C ILE A 125 5.32 -9.25 -13.81
N GLN A 126 6.56 -8.95 -14.18
CA GLN A 126 7.07 -9.22 -15.53
C GLN A 126 7.67 -10.62 -15.57
N SER A 127 7.36 -11.38 -16.62
CA SER A 127 7.84 -12.75 -16.84
C SER A 127 8.87 -12.80 -17.95
#